data_AF-A0A2K9HA00-F1
#
_entry.id   AF-A0A2K9HA00-F1
#
_cell.length_a   1.000
_cell.length_b   1.000
_cell.length_c   1.000
_cell.angle_alpha   90.00
_cell.angle_beta   90.00
_cell.angle_gamma   90.00
#
_symmetry.space_group_name_H-M   'P 1'
#
loop_
_entity.id
_entity.type
_entity.pdbx_description
1 polymer ?
#
loop_
_entity_poly.entity_id
_entity_poly.type
_entity_poly.pdbx_seq_one_letter_code
_entity_poly.pdbx_strand_id
1 'polypeptide(L)'
;MKLYAFCITFMLSLLSCFGQETHIIEPSILEISYHTKYLNSYDDYALRIGKNVNEYFSYHTLRFDSLGSNPETALAIINEKIKAARNNNKTTHKVESPGHGDYLYRNLEEGKMTTYTQVWDSHYKITEDIPTPEWVIHEDSTRSVIGFNCTMATTHFRGRDWKVWFSEEIPLPLGPWKLGGLPGLILAAHCDGYLDIIASSIKREQLSPVKFYNFWEKKYKDIDRLSYLKKASDPTIYPKNTTFFPKMELE
;
A
#
# COMPACT_ATOMS: atom_id res chain seq x y z
N MET A 1 22.06 55.28 4.63
CA MET A 1 22.46 54.20 3.69
C MET A 1 22.26 52.89 4.43
N LYS A 2 21.13 52.23 4.17
CA LYS A 2 21.03 51.03 3.30
C LYS A 2 21.84 49.87 3.90
N LEU A 3 21.15 48.94 4.56
CA LEU A 3 20.72 47.64 3.98
C LEU A 3 21.93 46.68 3.88
N TYR A 4 21.73 45.39 4.12
CA TYR A 4 22.72 44.29 3.98
C TYR A 4 23.53 43.84 5.21
N ALA A 5 22.98 43.89 6.42
CA ALA A 5 23.56 43.12 7.54
C ALA A 5 22.59 42.13 8.19
N PHE A 6 21.32 42.07 7.76
CA PHE A 6 20.29 41.23 8.38
C PHE A 6 19.76 40.09 7.49
N CYS A 7 20.35 39.87 6.31
CA CYS A 7 19.81 38.92 5.32
C CYS A 7 20.68 37.68 5.05
N ILE A 8 21.80 37.48 5.75
CA ILE A 8 22.69 36.32 5.49
C ILE A 8 22.62 35.26 6.61
N THR A 9 22.10 35.59 7.79
CA THR A 9 21.94 34.62 8.90
C THR A 9 20.56 33.98 8.99
N PHE A 10 19.64 34.32 8.07
CA PHE A 10 18.29 33.72 7.99
C PHE A 10 18.03 32.98 6.65
N MET A 11 19.08 32.76 5.84
CA MET A 11 19.03 31.91 4.63
C MET A 11 19.83 30.61 4.82
N LEU A 12 19.81 30.09 6.04
CA LEU A 12 20.03 28.68 6.34
C LEU A 12 19.03 28.30 7.44
N SER A 13 17.76 28.67 7.25
CA SER A 13 16.71 27.77 7.68
C SER A 13 17.01 26.48 6.95
N LEU A 14 17.61 25.55 7.71
CA LEU A 14 17.71 24.14 7.43
C LEU A 14 16.43 23.75 6.70
N LEU A 15 16.48 23.78 5.36
CA LEU A 15 15.85 22.77 4.56
C LEU A 15 16.54 21.52 5.04
N SER A 16 15.97 20.97 6.11
CA SER A 16 16.11 19.59 6.47
C SER A 16 15.62 18.83 5.25
N CYS A 17 16.50 18.72 4.26
CA CYS A 17 16.68 17.52 3.49
C CYS A 17 17.14 16.45 4.50
N PHE A 18 16.31 16.17 5.51
CA PHE A 18 16.28 14.85 6.09
C PHE A 18 15.85 14.01 4.90
N GLY A 19 16.82 13.23 4.44
CA GLY A 19 16.68 12.38 3.28
C GLY A 19 15.40 11.57 3.37
N GLN A 20 14.96 11.08 2.22
CA GLN A 20 13.87 10.12 2.10
C GLN A 20 14.27 8.80 2.79
N GLU A 21 14.62 8.78 4.06
CA GLU A 21 14.99 7.59 4.82
C GLU A 21 13.79 7.12 5.63
N THR A 22 13.80 5.84 6.00
CA THR A 22 12.75 5.27 6.84
C THR A 22 12.65 6.03 8.17
N HIS A 23 11.48 6.57 8.49
CA HIS A 23 11.24 7.31 9.73
C HIS A 23 9.82 7.11 10.25
N ILE A 24 9.63 7.33 11.55
CA ILE A 24 8.32 7.28 12.20
C ILE A 24 7.53 8.53 11.83
N ILE A 25 6.28 8.35 11.40
CA ILE A 25 5.33 9.44 11.15
C ILE A 25 4.56 9.71 12.43
N GLU A 26 3.88 8.68 12.97
CA GLU A 26 3.10 8.80 14.21
C GLU A 26 2.84 7.42 14.86
N PRO A 27 2.40 7.38 16.13
CA PRO A 27 1.90 6.16 16.74
C PRO A 27 0.66 5.62 16.00
N SER A 28 0.56 4.29 15.91
CA SER A 28 -0.64 3.63 15.39
C SER A 28 -1.61 3.31 16.53
N ILE A 29 -2.90 3.26 16.19
CA ILE A 29 -4.00 2.94 17.10
C ILE A 29 -4.70 1.63 16.74
N LEU A 30 -4.55 1.17 15.50
CA LEU A 30 -5.17 -0.05 14.99
C LEU A 30 -4.31 -0.60 13.84
N GLU A 31 -4.20 -1.92 13.75
CA GLU A 31 -3.64 -2.60 12.57
C GLU A 31 -4.57 -3.72 12.14
N ILE A 32 -4.90 -3.76 10.85
CA ILE A 32 -5.69 -4.83 10.24
C ILE A 32 -4.81 -5.58 9.26
N SER A 33 -4.71 -6.89 9.45
CA SER A 33 -4.06 -7.77 8.47
C SER A 33 -5.11 -8.30 7.50
N TYR A 34 -4.76 -8.36 6.22
CA TYR A 34 -5.61 -8.89 5.15
C TYR A 34 -4.88 -10.01 4.41
N HIS A 35 -5.58 -11.14 4.22
CA HIS A 35 -5.20 -12.15 3.24
C HIS A 35 -5.73 -11.73 1.88
N THR A 36 -4.83 -11.60 0.91
CA THR A 36 -5.15 -11.27 -0.48
C THR A 36 -4.87 -12.46 -1.36
N LYS A 37 -5.88 -12.90 -2.12
CA LYS A 37 -5.76 -13.93 -3.13
C LYS A 37 -5.88 -13.29 -4.51
N TYR A 38 -4.84 -13.45 -5.30
CA TYR A 38 -4.80 -13.06 -6.71
C TYR A 38 -4.60 -14.30 -7.57
N LEU A 39 -5.65 -14.73 -8.27
CA LEU A 39 -5.64 -16.00 -9.03
C LEU A 39 -5.18 -17.18 -8.13
N ASN A 40 -4.00 -17.73 -8.41
CA ASN A 40 -3.39 -18.85 -7.67
C ASN A 40 -2.27 -18.40 -6.71
N SER A 41 -2.12 -17.09 -6.50
CA SER A 41 -1.11 -16.47 -5.64
C SER A 41 -1.76 -15.82 -4.42
N TYR A 42 -1.00 -15.74 -3.34
CA TYR A 42 -1.43 -15.22 -2.05
C TYR A 42 -0.42 -14.20 -1.53
N ASP A 43 -0.93 -13.14 -0.90
CA ASP A 43 -0.15 -12.09 -0.28
C ASP A 43 -0.85 -11.61 1.00
N ASP A 44 -0.07 -11.11 1.95
CA ASP A 44 -0.57 -10.59 3.21
C ASP A 44 -0.29 -9.11 3.29
N TYR A 45 -1.34 -8.32 3.47
CA TYR A 45 -1.25 -6.87 3.59
C TYR A 45 -1.57 -6.41 5.01
N ALA A 46 -1.03 -5.26 5.37
CA ALA A 46 -1.39 -4.53 6.58
C ALA A 46 -2.03 -3.20 6.20
N LEU A 47 -3.15 -2.87 6.84
CA LEU A 47 -3.63 -1.50 6.98
C LEU A 47 -3.31 -1.05 8.40
N ARG A 48 -2.32 -0.19 8.55
CA ARG A 48 -1.92 0.40 9.83
C ARG A 48 -2.47 1.81 9.93
N ILE A 49 -3.20 2.06 11.00
CA ILE A 49 -4.02 3.26 11.18
C ILE A 49 -3.40 4.06 12.31
N GLY A 50 -2.92 5.26 11.99
CA GLY A 50 -2.59 6.30 12.94
C GLY A 50 -3.77 7.23 13.18
N LYS A 51 -3.53 8.35 13.86
CA LYS A 51 -4.59 9.35 14.09
C LYS A 51 -4.88 10.13 12.81
N ASN A 52 -3.84 10.48 12.06
CA ASN A 52 -3.89 11.40 10.93
C ASN A 52 -3.44 10.74 9.62
N VAL A 53 -2.56 9.75 9.69
CA VAL A 53 -1.93 9.08 8.58
C VAL A 53 -2.14 7.58 8.71
N ASN A 54 -2.61 6.98 7.62
CA ASN A 54 -2.82 5.54 7.52
C ASN A 54 -1.90 5.00 6.43
N GLU A 55 -1.38 3.80 6.61
CA GLU A 55 -0.52 3.16 5.62
C GLU A 55 -1.03 1.78 5.24
N TYR A 56 -0.89 1.44 3.96
CA TYR A 56 -1.25 0.14 3.41
C TYR A 56 -0.09 -0.44 2.60
N PHE A 57 0.34 -1.64 2.94
CA PHE A 57 1.52 -2.28 2.34
C PHE A 57 1.48 -3.81 2.46
N SER A 58 2.23 -4.51 1.62
CA SER A 58 2.45 -5.97 1.72
C SER A 58 3.49 -6.29 2.80
N TYR A 59 3.16 -7.19 3.73
CA TYR A 59 4.11 -7.71 4.72
C TYR A 59 5.28 -8.42 4.05
N HIS A 60 5.03 -9.11 2.94
CA HIS A 60 6.09 -9.76 2.18
C HIS A 60 7.09 -8.72 1.67
N THR A 61 6.63 -7.68 0.98
CA THR A 61 7.50 -6.59 0.49
C THR A 61 8.24 -5.89 1.62
N LEU A 62 7.55 -5.55 2.72
CA LEU A 62 8.19 -4.93 3.89
C LEU A 62 9.31 -5.80 4.46
N ARG A 63 9.09 -7.11 4.61
CA ARG A 63 10.10 -8.06 5.09
C ARG A 63 11.32 -8.07 4.17
N PHE A 64 11.10 -8.16 2.85
CA PHE A 64 12.19 -8.20 1.88
C PHE A 64 12.99 -6.90 1.84
N ASP A 65 12.31 -5.75 1.86
CA ASP A 65 13.00 -4.46 1.87
C ASP A 65 13.81 -4.27 3.16
N SER A 66 13.21 -4.56 4.32
CA SER A 66 13.87 -4.38 5.61
C SER A 66 15.02 -5.34 5.88
N LEU A 67 14.89 -6.62 5.50
CA LEU A 67 15.96 -7.60 5.70
C LEU A 67 17.01 -7.50 4.59
N GLY A 68 16.65 -7.06 3.39
CA GLY A 68 17.60 -6.87 2.31
C GLY A 68 18.56 -5.70 2.55
N SER A 69 18.12 -4.68 3.30
CA SER A 69 18.92 -3.46 3.53
C SER A 69 20.14 -3.66 4.43
N ASN A 70 20.28 -4.82 5.08
CA ASN A 70 21.46 -5.19 5.87
C ASN A 70 22.16 -6.41 5.22
N PRO A 71 23.49 -6.37 4.99
CA PRO A 71 24.23 -7.47 4.35
C PRO A 71 24.08 -8.86 5.01
N GLU A 72 24.03 -8.92 6.35
CA GLU A 72 23.92 -10.17 7.10
C GLU A 72 22.53 -10.80 6.92
N THR A 73 21.48 -10.00 7.04
CA THR A 73 20.10 -10.45 6.83
C THR A 73 19.79 -10.72 5.37
N ALA A 74 20.44 -10.02 4.44
CA ALA A 74 20.38 -10.30 3.00
C ALA A 74 20.96 -11.68 2.67
N LEU A 75 22.12 -12.04 3.25
CA LEU A 75 22.69 -13.38 3.11
C LEU A 75 21.76 -14.46 3.69
N ALA A 76 21.07 -14.19 4.80
CA ALA A 76 20.09 -15.11 5.35
C ALA A 76 18.91 -15.36 4.37
N ILE A 77 18.38 -14.31 3.74
CA ILE A 77 17.35 -14.43 2.69
C ILE A 77 17.86 -15.25 1.50
N ILE A 78 19.07 -14.97 1.04
CA ILE A 78 19.68 -15.70 -0.09
C ILE A 78 19.80 -17.19 0.25
N ASN A 79 20.26 -17.51 1.46
CA ASN A 79 20.37 -18.89 1.93
C ASN A 79 19.01 -19.58 2.06
N GLU A 80 17.98 -18.88 2.53
CA GLU A 80 16.59 -19.38 2.59
C GLU A 80 16.11 -19.75 1.17
N LYS A 81 16.30 -18.86 0.19
CA LYS A 81 15.96 -19.08 -1.22
C LYS A 81 16.73 -20.26 -1.82
N ILE A 82 18.04 -20.35 -1.58
CA ILE A 82 18.87 -21.47 -2.05
C ILE A 82 18.40 -22.79 -1.46
N LYS A 83 18.10 -22.85 -0.15
CA LYS A 83 17.59 -24.07 0.51
C LYS A 83 16.26 -24.50 -0.09
N ALA A 84 15.35 -23.57 -0.33
CA ALA A 84 14.06 -23.90 -0.89
C ALA A 84 14.15 -24.39 -2.35
N ALA A 85 15.01 -23.77 -3.16
CA ALA A 85 15.31 -24.22 -4.51
C ALA A 85 15.92 -25.64 -4.53
N ARG A 86 16.84 -25.94 -3.61
CA ARG A 86 17.47 -27.27 -3.47
C ARG A 86 16.48 -28.36 -3.07
N ASN A 87 15.51 -28.03 -2.23
CA ASN A 87 14.54 -29.00 -1.73
C ASN A 87 13.43 -29.33 -2.73
N ASN A 88 13.47 -28.81 -3.97
CA ASN A 88 12.33 -28.82 -4.92
C ASN A 88 11.02 -28.33 -4.28
N ASN A 89 11.14 -27.58 -3.18
CA ASN A 89 10.03 -26.95 -2.52
C ASN A 89 9.60 -25.80 -3.42
N LYS A 90 8.65 -26.08 -4.31
CA LYS A 90 7.88 -25.07 -5.07
C LYS A 90 7.15 -24.07 -4.14
N THR A 91 7.28 -24.19 -2.83
CA THR A 91 6.69 -23.36 -1.78
C THR A 91 7.45 -22.06 -1.49
N THR A 92 8.52 -21.72 -2.21
CA THR A 92 8.82 -20.28 -2.38
C THR A 92 7.74 -19.71 -3.28
N HIS A 93 6.55 -19.50 -2.70
CA HIS A 93 5.46 -18.81 -3.36
C HIS A 93 6.02 -17.45 -3.72
N LYS A 94 6.33 -17.25 -5.01
CA LYS A 94 6.56 -15.92 -5.53
C LYS A 94 5.24 -15.20 -5.30
N VAL A 95 5.25 -14.27 -4.35
CA VAL A 95 4.08 -13.47 -4.04
C VAL A 95 3.86 -12.56 -5.24
N GLU A 96 2.92 -12.96 -6.10
CA GLU A 96 2.46 -12.20 -7.24
C GLU A 96 1.09 -11.64 -6.85
N SER A 97 1.04 -10.37 -6.46
CA SER A 97 -0.22 -9.66 -6.25
C SER A 97 -0.13 -8.26 -6.86
N PRO A 98 -1.24 -7.71 -7.39
CA PRO A 98 -1.24 -6.37 -7.96
C PRO A 98 -0.88 -5.33 -6.90
N GLY A 99 0.11 -4.48 -7.19
CA GLY A 99 0.55 -3.45 -6.26
C GLY A 99 1.35 -3.96 -5.05
N HIS A 100 1.82 -5.22 -5.06
CA HIS A 100 2.57 -5.79 -3.91
C HIS A 100 3.80 -4.95 -3.53
N GLY A 101 4.42 -4.27 -4.49
CA GLY A 101 5.60 -3.44 -4.28
C GLY A 101 5.30 -2.02 -3.82
N ASP A 102 4.03 -1.65 -3.71
CA ASP A 102 3.62 -0.28 -3.42
C ASP A 102 3.47 -0.05 -1.91
N TYR A 103 3.86 1.15 -1.48
CA TYR A 103 3.53 1.68 -0.15
C TYR A 103 2.53 2.82 -0.32
N LEU A 104 1.34 2.66 0.23
CA LEU A 104 0.28 3.67 0.17
C LEU A 104 0.17 4.37 1.52
N TYR A 105 0.03 5.69 1.49
CA TYR A 105 -0.17 6.55 2.65
C TYR A 105 -1.40 7.43 2.42
N ARG A 106 -2.32 7.46 3.38
CA ARG A 106 -3.52 8.29 3.38
C ARG A 106 -3.39 9.32 4.50
N ASN A 107 -3.15 10.58 4.15
CA ASN A 107 -3.09 11.71 5.08
C ASN A 107 -4.47 12.38 5.16
N LEU A 108 -5.14 12.19 6.29
CA LEU A 108 -6.49 12.69 6.55
C LEU A 108 -6.53 14.20 6.78
N GLU A 109 -5.47 14.80 7.33
CA GLU A 109 -5.41 16.25 7.56
C GLU A 109 -5.27 17.01 6.24
N GLU A 110 -4.46 16.49 5.31
CA GLU A 110 -4.28 17.09 3.99
C GLU A 110 -5.37 16.70 2.98
N GLY A 111 -6.16 15.65 3.28
CA GLY A 111 -7.08 15.07 2.31
C GLY A 111 -6.38 14.43 1.12
N LYS A 112 -5.11 14.01 1.29
CA LYS A 112 -4.26 13.47 0.22
C LYS A 112 -3.92 12.00 0.42
N MET A 113 -3.82 11.29 -0.70
CA MET A 113 -3.28 9.95 -0.78
C MET A 113 -1.98 9.96 -1.57
N THR A 114 -0.93 9.34 -1.03
CA THR A 114 0.37 9.20 -1.66
C THR A 114 0.70 7.73 -1.87
N THR A 115 1.07 7.36 -3.09
CA THR A 115 1.54 6.01 -3.44
C THR A 115 3.00 6.09 -3.85
N TYR A 116 3.86 5.33 -3.18
CA TYR A 116 5.24 5.09 -3.58
C TYR A 116 5.32 3.77 -4.33
N THR A 117 5.77 3.82 -5.57
CA THR A 117 5.74 2.70 -6.51
C THR A 117 6.98 2.70 -7.41
N GLN A 118 7.11 1.68 -8.24
CA GLN A 118 8.20 1.56 -9.20
C GLN A 118 7.68 1.12 -10.57
N VAL A 119 8.37 1.57 -11.60
CA VAL A 119 8.28 1.02 -12.95
C VAL A 119 9.69 0.65 -13.35
N TRP A 120 9.94 -0.66 -13.47
CA TRP A 120 11.27 -1.19 -13.71
C TRP A 120 12.26 -0.73 -12.63
N ASP A 121 13.34 -0.03 -13.00
CA ASP A 121 14.36 0.52 -12.10
C ASP A 121 14.00 1.89 -11.53
N SER A 122 12.94 2.51 -12.06
CA SER A 122 12.58 3.89 -11.76
C SER A 122 11.51 3.96 -10.69
N HIS A 123 11.72 4.82 -9.70
CA HIS A 123 10.86 4.95 -8.54
C HIS A 123 10.03 6.24 -8.63
N TYR A 124 8.74 6.13 -8.30
CA TYR A 124 7.78 7.21 -8.48
C TYR A 124 6.93 7.43 -7.24
N LYS A 125 6.57 8.70 -7.02
CA LYS A 125 5.61 9.14 -6.02
C LYS A 125 4.38 9.70 -6.76
N ILE A 126 3.22 9.15 -6.45
CA ILE A 126 1.94 9.63 -6.96
C ILE A 126 1.19 10.24 -5.80
N THR A 127 0.85 11.53 -5.86
CA THR A 127 0.00 12.20 -4.86
C THR A 127 -1.29 12.66 -5.52
N GLU A 128 -2.41 12.24 -4.94
CA GLU A 128 -3.77 12.54 -5.41
C GLU A 128 -4.67 12.90 -4.22
N ASP A 129 -5.83 13.48 -4.47
CA ASP A 129 -6.87 13.60 -3.43
C ASP A 129 -7.30 12.20 -2.97
N ILE A 130 -7.68 12.06 -1.70
CA ILE A 130 -8.22 10.78 -1.20
C ILE A 130 -9.46 10.45 -2.04
N PRO A 131 -9.46 9.31 -2.75
CA PRO A 131 -10.60 8.94 -3.57
C PRO A 131 -11.80 8.60 -2.68
N THR A 132 -12.97 9.06 -3.11
CA THR A 132 -14.27 8.73 -2.51
C THR A 132 -15.10 8.00 -3.55
N PRO A 133 -15.02 6.65 -3.61
CA PRO A 133 -15.86 5.87 -4.50
C PRO A 133 -17.34 6.09 -4.17
N GLU A 134 -18.19 6.15 -5.20
CA GLU A 134 -19.64 6.21 -5.02
C GLU A 134 -20.17 4.81 -4.74
N TRP A 135 -20.60 4.57 -3.51
CA TRP A 135 -21.04 3.25 -3.06
C TRP A 135 -22.56 3.09 -3.17
N VAL A 136 -22.99 1.92 -3.64
CA VAL A 136 -24.36 1.42 -3.48
C VAL A 136 -24.36 0.43 -2.33
N ILE A 137 -25.03 0.75 -1.24
CA ILE A 137 -25.14 -0.10 -0.04
C ILE A 137 -26.33 -1.06 -0.21
N HIS A 138 -26.12 -2.32 0.15
CA HIS A 138 -27.11 -3.40 0.04
C HIS A 138 -27.41 -3.95 1.43
N GLU A 139 -28.31 -3.30 2.17
CA GLU A 139 -28.64 -3.60 3.58
C GLU A 139 -29.11 -5.05 3.81
N ASP A 140 -29.79 -5.65 2.83
CA ASP A 140 -30.27 -7.04 2.91
C ASP A 140 -29.15 -8.08 2.74
N SER A 141 -27.95 -7.65 2.34
CA SER A 141 -26.82 -8.54 2.10
C SER A 141 -25.77 -8.37 3.19
N THR A 142 -25.83 -9.24 4.19
CA THR A 142 -24.90 -9.24 5.32
C THR A 142 -24.00 -10.48 5.30
N ARG A 143 -22.82 -10.35 5.92
CA ARG A 143 -21.97 -11.50 6.24
C ARG A 143 -21.15 -11.22 7.49
N SER A 144 -20.74 -12.28 8.19
CA SER A 144 -19.74 -12.16 9.26
C SER A 144 -18.33 -12.23 8.67
N VAL A 145 -17.46 -11.29 9.02
CA VAL A 145 -16.01 -11.33 8.72
C VAL A 145 -15.27 -11.15 10.02
N ILE A 146 -14.41 -12.13 10.38
CA ILE A 146 -13.64 -12.14 11.63
C ILE A 146 -14.46 -11.79 12.90
N GLY A 147 -15.74 -12.18 12.92
CA GLY A 147 -16.65 -11.96 14.04
C GLY A 147 -17.48 -10.67 13.98
N PHE A 148 -17.25 -9.79 13.02
CA PHE A 148 -18.03 -8.55 12.84
C PHE A 148 -19.14 -8.71 11.83
N ASN A 149 -20.29 -8.11 12.11
CA ASN A 149 -21.39 -8.04 11.15
C ASN A 149 -21.05 -7.00 10.10
N CYS A 150 -21.05 -7.43 8.84
CA CYS A 150 -20.70 -6.58 7.72
C CYS A 150 -21.85 -6.47 6.73
N THR A 151 -22.12 -5.26 6.27
CA THR A 151 -23.06 -4.95 5.19
C THR A 151 -22.31 -4.88 3.87
N MET A 152 -22.91 -5.40 2.81
CA MET A 152 -22.33 -5.36 1.48
C MET A 152 -22.51 -3.98 0.83
N ALA A 153 -21.49 -3.51 0.11
CA ALA A 153 -21.61 -2.38 -0.80
C ALA A 153 -20.94 -2.70 -2.13
N THR A 154 -21.38 -2.04 -3.21
CA THR A 154 -20.79 -2.19 -4.54
C THR A 154 -20.44 -0.85 -5.16
N THR A 155 -19.39 -0.80 -5.97
CA THR A 155 -19.01 0.40 -6.73
C THR A 155 -18.27 0.01 -8.00
N HIS A 156 -18.28 0.88 -9.01
CA HIS A 156 -17.36 0.84 -10.13
C HIS A 156 -16.23 1.83 -9.87
N PHE A 157 -15.03 1.34 -9.58
CA PHE A 157 -13.90 2.18 -9.17
C PHE A 157 -12.60 1.75 -9.85
N ARG A 158 -11.91 2.73 -10.45
CA ARG A 158 -10.64 2.56 -11.19
C ARG A 158 -10.71 1.48 -12.28
N GLY A 159 -11.85 1.44 -12.99
CA GLY A 159 -12.10 0.52 -14.11
C GLY A 159 -12.48 -0.90 -13.69
N ARG A 160 -12.84 -1.11 -12.42
CA ARG A 160 -13.19 -2.44 -11.88
C ARG A 160 -14.46 -2.37 -11.06
N ASP A 161 -15.24 -3.44 -11.11
CA ASP A 161 -16.42 -3.62 -10.27
C ASP A 161 -16.01 -4.28 -8.94
N TRP A 162 -16.30 -3.58 -7.85
CA TRP A 162 -15.97 -4.02 -6.51
C TRP A 162 -17.23 -4.37 -5.75
N LYS A 163 -17.17 -5.51 -5.06
CA LYS A 163 -18.09 -5.86 -3.99
C LYS A 163 -17.32 -5.89 -2.68
N VAL A 164 -17.71 -5.06 -1.74
CA VAL A 164 -17.06 -4.93 -0.43
C VAL A 164 -18.02 -5.25 0.69
N TRP A 165 -17.48 -5.58 1.84
CA TRP A 165 -18.23 -5.78 3.07
C TRP A 165 -17.58 -4.96 4.17
N PHE A 166 -18.34 -4.03 4.73
CA PHE A 166 -17.88 -3.09 5.75
C PHE A 166 -18.67 -3.25 7.03
N SER A 167 -18.08 -2.90 8.17
CA SER A 167 -18.73 -2.98 9.48
C SER A 167 -18.72 -1.63 10.19
N GLU A 168 -19.91 -1.13 10.53
CA GLU A 168 -20.10 0.10 11.32
C GLU A 168 -19.71 -0.07 12.79
N GLU A 169 -19.53 -1.32 13.26
CA GLU A 169 -18.97 -1.61 14.58
C GLU A 169 -17.53 -1.07 14.72
N ILE A 170 -16.85 -0.83 13.60
CA ILE A 170 -15.57 -0.12 13.52
C ILE A 170 -15.81 1.11 12.64
N PRO A 171 -16.21 2.26 13.23
CA PRO A 171 -16.65 3.44 12.48
C PRO A 171 -15.47 4.26 11.92
N LEU A 172 -14.65 3.59 11.11
CA LEU A 172 -13.50 4.15 10.42
C LEU A 172 -13.75 4.02 8.91
N PRO A 173 -13.86 5.12 8.15
CA PRO A 173 -14.16 5.10 6.71
C PRO A 173 -12.94 4.68 5.85
N LEU A 174 -12.27 3.62 6.27
CA LEU A 174 -11.02 3.09 5.73
C LEU A 174 -11.25 1.69 5.16
N GLY A 175 -10.26 1.17 4.46
CA GLY A 175 -10.32 -0.14 3.84
C GLY A 175 -8.98 -0.52 3.21
N PRO A 176 -8.85 -1.75 2.72
CA PRO A 176 -7.65 -2.18 2.02
C PRO A 176 -7.44 -1.36 0.75
N TRP A 177 -6.17 -1.11 0.43
CA TRP A 177 -5.77 -0.32 -0.75
C TRP A 177 -6.39 1.09 -0.75
N LYS A 178 -7.02 1.50 -1.85
CA LYS A 178 -7.66 2.81 -2.07
C LYS A 178 -9.16 2.76 -1.81
N LEU A 179 -9.69 1.61 -1.36
CA LEU A 179 -11.09 1.48 -0.98
C LEU A 179 -11.32 2.17 0.38
N GLY A 180 -12.51 2.75 0.56
CA GLY A 180 -12.89 3.48 1.77
C GLY A 180 -14.09 4.39 1.51
N GLY A 181 -14.40 5.26 2.46
CA GLY A 181 -15.51 6.22 2.35
C GLY A 181 -16.89 5.68 2.74
N LEU A 182 -16.98 4.42 3.17
CA LEU A 182 -18.18 3.84 3.79
C LEU A 182 -18.27 4.25 5.28
N PRO A 183 -19.45 4.16 5.93
CA PRO A 183 -19.61 4.56 7.33
C PRO A 183 -18.87 3.64 8.34
N GLY A 184 -18.24 2.57 7.86
CA GLY A 184 -17.43 1.67 8.67
C GLY A 184 -16.24 1.08 7.90
N LEU A 185 -15.42 0.31 8.60
CA LEU A 185 -14.20 -0.28 8.06
C LEU A 185 -14.54 -1.39 7.07
N ILE A 186 -13.98 -1.32 5.85
CA ILE A 186 -14.07 -2.40 4.88
C ILE A 186 -13.21 -3.56 5.35
N LEU A 187 -13.84 -4.65 5.79
CA LEU A 187 -13.15 -5.84 6.26
C LEU A 187 -12.87 -6.83 5.14
N ALA A 188 -13.53 -6.71 4.00
CA ALA A 188 -13.19 -7.53 2.85
C ALA A 188 -13.73 -6.95 1.53
N ALA A 189 -13.03 -7.25 0.44
CA ALA A 189 -13.28 -6.77 -0.90
C ALA A 189 -13.10 -7.89 -1.92
N HIS A 190 -13.93 -7.89 -2.95
CA HIS A 190 -13.94 -8.85 -4.04
C HIS A 190 -14.08 -8.11 -5.37
N CYS A 191 -13.18 -8.41 -6.30
CA CYS A 191 -13.25 -8.02 -7.69
C CYS A 191 -13.30 -9.32 -8.52
N ASP A 192 -14.41 -9.53 -9.22
CA ASP A 192 -14.69 -10.79 -9.91
C ASP A 192 -13.58 -11.17 -10.90
N GLY A 193 -13.23 -12.45 -10.91
CA GLY A 193 -12.15 -13.02 -11.73
C GLY A 193 -10.75 -12.45 -11.48
N TYR A 194 -10.56 -11.61 -10.45
CA TYR A 194 -9.33 -10.84 -10.29
C TYR A 194 -8.74 -10.96 -8.88
N LEU A 195 -9.42 -10.46 -7.85
CA LEU A 195 -8.83 -10.26 -6.54
C LEU A 195 -9.84 -10.46 -5.41
N ASP A 196 -9.45 -11.25 -4.41
CA ASP A 196 -10.13 -11.36 -3.12
C ASP A 196 -9.23 -10.79 -2.03
N ILE A 197 -9.75 -9.91 -1.18
CA ILE A 197 -9.07 -9.36 -0.01
C ILE A 197 -9.96 -9.60 1.19
N ILE A 198 -9.47 -10.32 2.20
CA ILE A 198 -10.25 -10.65 3.41
C ILE A 198 -9.43 -10.35 4.66
N ALA A 199 -9.97 -9.57 5.58
CA ALA A 199 -9.36 -9.30 6.87
C ALA A 199 -9.17 -10.62 7.63
N SER A 200 -8.00 -10.79 8.22
CA SER A 200 -7.59 -11.99 8.93
C SER A 200 -7.36 -11.74 10.41
N SER A 201 -6.94 -10.53 10.78
CA SER A 201 -6.81 -10.13 12.19
C SER A 201 -6.93 -8.63 12.37
N ILE A 202 -7.33 -8.22 13.58
CA ILE A 202 -7.35 -6.84 14.03
C ILE A 202 -6.55 -6.77 15.33
N LYS A 203 -5.55 -5.89 15.38
CA LYS A 203 -4.68 -5.69 16.53
C LYS A 203 -4.84 -4.27 17.08
N ARG A 204 -4.88 -4.15 18.41
CA ARG A 204 -4.99 -2.88 19.16
C ARG A 204 -3.83 -2.64 20.12
N GLU A 205 -3.02 -3.65 20.37
CA GLU A 205 -1.91 -3.63 21.32
C GLU A 205 -0.61 -4.04 20.63
N GLN A 206 0.52 -3.61 21.20
CA GLN A 206 1.87 -3.93 20.70
C GLN A 206 2.05 -3.56 19.21
N LEU A 207 1.50 -2.41 18.83
CA LEU A 207 1.51 -1.97 17.44
C LEU A 207 2.85 -1.33 17.09
N SER A 208 3.33 -1.63 15.87
CA SER A 208 4.38 -0.80 15.26
C SER A 208 3.79 0.55 14.88
N PRO A 209 4.53 1.67 15.00
CA PRO A 209 4.03 2.97 14.57
C PRO A 209 3.88 3.03 13.04
N VAL A 210 3.13 4.01 12.56
CA VAL A 210 3.07 4.37 11.13
C VAL A 210 4.44 4.90 10.73
N LYS A 211 5.01 4.41 9.63
CA LYS A 211 6.37 4.75 9.18
C LYS A 211 6.39 5.03 7.70
N PHE A 212 7.08 6.10 7.33
CA PHE A 212 7.56 6.19 5.96
C PHE A 212 8.64 5.12 5.76
N TYR A 213 8.50 4.26 4.75
CA TYR A 213 9.46 3.21 4.44
C TYR A 213 10.30 3.59 3.21
N ASN A 214 11.61 3.70 3.41
CA ASN A 214 12.56 3.80 2.32
C ASN A 214 13.94 3.26 2.75
N PHE A 215 14.00 1.95 2.96
CA PHE A 215 15.19 1.23 3.42
C PHE A 215 16.40 1.32 2.48
N TRP A 216 16.19 1.73 1.24
CA TRP A 216 17.18 1.73 0.18
C TRP A 216 17.47 3.15 -0.34
N GLU A 217 17.04 4.20 0.38
CA GLU A 217 17.23 5.61 0.00
C GLU A 217 16.83 5.90 -1.46
N LYS A 218 15.77 5.22 -1.93
CA LYS A 218 15.25 5.35 -3.29
C LYS A 218 14.86 6.80 -3.54
N LYS A 219 15.25 7.33 -4.70
CA LYS A 219 14.87 8.67 -5.16
C LYS A 219 13.57 8.60 -5.95
N TYR A 220 12.48 9.02 -5.33
CA TYR A 220 11.17 9.03 -5.98
C TYR A 220 10.96 10.28 -6.83
N LYS A 221 10.51 10.10 -8.07
CA LYS A 221 10.10 11.18 -8.96
C LYS A 221 8.58 11.38 -8.86
N ASP A 222 8.14 12.62 -8.70
CA ASP A 222 6.71 12.91 -8.75
C ASP A 222 6.15 12.63 -10.15
N ILE A 223 4.97 12.01 -10.20
CA ILE A 223 4.23 11.72 -11.43
C ILE A 223 2.74 11.70 -11.12
N ASP A 224 1.91 12.19 -12.04
CA ASP A 224 0.46 12.04 -11.90
C ASP A 224 0.02 10.60 -12.20
N ARG A 225 -1.15 10.23 -11.66
CA ARG A 225 -1.69 8.86 -11.76
C ARG A 225 -1.81 8.38 -13.21
N LEU A 226 -2.36 9.18 -14.12
CA LEU A 226 -2.60 8.74 -15.50
C LEU A 226 -1.30 8.58 -16.27
N SER A 227 -0.34 9.48 -16.09
CA SER A 227 1.00 9.35 -16.67
C SER A 227 1.73 8.12 -16.13
N TYR A 228 1.57 7.79 -14.85
CA TYR A 228 2.09 6.54 -14.30
C TYR A 228 1.46 5.31 -14.95
N LEU A 229 0.13 5.26 -15.09
CA LEU A 229 -0.57 4.10 -15.67
C LEU A 229 -0.13 3.85 -17.12
N LYS A 230 -0.02 4.91 -17.93
CA LYS A 230 0.49 4.83 -19.30
C LYS A 230 1.92 4.29 -19.34
N LYS A 231 2.79 4.82 -18.48
CA LYS A 231 4.19 4.38 -18.39
C LYS A 231 4.29 2.92 -17.92
N ALA A 232 3.53 2.53 -16.90
CA ALA A 232 3.55 1.19 -16.32
C ALA A 232 2.94 0.13 -17.25
N SER A 233 2.23 0.55 -18.29
CA SER A 233 1.60 -0.29 -19.31
C SER A 233 2.33 -0.24 -20.67
N ASP A 234 3.35 0.61 -20.81
CA ASP A 234 4.15 0.72 -22.03
C ASP A 234 5.02 -0.54 -22.20
N PRO A 235 4.81 -1.38 -23.22
CA PRO A 235 5.60 -2.61 -23.38
C PRO A 235 7.04 -2.34 -23.81
N THR A 236 7.36 -1.13 -24.31
CA THR A 236 8.69 -0.81 -24.87
C THR A 236 9.77 -0.66 -23.82
N ILE A 237 9.39 -0.36 -22.57
CA ILE A 237 10.33 -0.20 -21.45
C ILE A 237 10.68 -1.52 -20.75
N TYR A 238 10.05 -2.62 -21.14
CA TYR A 238 10.25 -3.94 -20.56
C TYR A 238 11.04 -4.85 -21.51
N PRO A 239 11.80 -5.84 -20.97
CA PRO A 239 12.41 -6.87 -21.79
C PRO A 239 11.37 -7.57 -22.69
N LYS A 240 11.79 -7.95 -23.90
CA LYS A 240 10.93 -8.72 -24.82
C LYS A 240 10.41 -10.00 -24.13
N ASN A 241 9.14 -10.33 -24.36
CA ASN A 241 8.42 -11.46 -23.75
C ASN A 241 8.13 -11.31 -22.24
N THR A 242 8.15 -10.08 -21.71
CA THR A 242 7.66 -9.82 -20.35
C THR A 242 6.15 -10.09 -20.27
N THR A 243 5.74 -10.97 -19.37
CA THR A 243 4.31 -11.20 -19.08
C THR A 243 3.78 -10.05 -18.21
N PHE A 244 2.76 -9.34 -18.69
CA PHE A 244 2.07 -8.31 -17.92
C PHE A 244 0.93 -8.91 -17.13
N PHE A 245 0.94 -8.71 -15.82
CA PHE A 245 -0.23 -8.97 -14.99
C PHE A 245 -1.20 -7.78 -15.11
N PRO A 246 -2.52 -8.01 -15.20
CA PRO A 246 -3.49 -6.94 -15.12
C PRO A 246 -3.23 -6.06 -13.89
N LYS A 247 -3.17 -4.74 -14.11
CA LYS A 247 -2.89 -3.75 -13.07
C LYS A 247 -4.08 -3.58 -12.15
N MET A 248 -3.83 -3.18 -10.89
CA MET A 248 -4.93 -2.94 -9.96
C MET A 248 -5.86 -1.82 -10.41
N GLU A 249 -5.28 -0.77 -11.00
CA GLU A 249 -6.00 0.33 -11.62
C GLU A 249 -5.93 0.21 -13.15
N LEU A 250 -7.04 0.49 -13.81
CA LEU A 250 -7.09 0.67 -15.26
C LEU A 250 -7.19 2.17 -15.61
N GLU A 251 -6.77 2.52 -16.82
CA GLU A 251 -6.78 3.89 -17.35
C GLU A 251 -8.19 4.49 -17.41
#